data_AF-A0A1B1N1I7-F1
#
_entry.id   AF-A0A1B1N1I7-F1
#
_cell.length_a   1.000
_cell.length_b   1.000
_cell.length_c   1.000
_cell.angle_alpha   90.00
_cell.angle_beta   90.00
_cell.angle_gamma   90.00
#
_symmetry.space_group_name_H-M   'P 1'
#
loop_
_entity.id
_entity.type
_entity.pdbx_description
1 polymer ?
#
loop_
_entity_poly.entity_id
_entity_poly.type
_entity_poly.pdbx_seq_one_letter_code
_entity_poly.pdbx_strand_id
1 'polypeptide(L)'
;MTTDLVTIHDYESREEVLKERYASVESALEAMPSNKRIFVGGAKYEGQPILVSEFGGISFKKSEWEGWGYSGAENTEDFLNRLKAVLDPMFTSPVIQGFCYTQLTDVEQEINGLLTYDRQPKAPVEQIRRIIKGE
;
A
#
# COMPACT_ATOMS: atom_id res chain seq x y z
N MET A 1 -0.25 -25.96 -10.10
CA MET A 1 0.10 -24.61 -10.59
C MET A 1 1.13 -24.07 -9.62
N THR A 2 2.28 -23.64 -10.12
CA THR A 2 3.40 -23.11 -9.34
C THR A 2 3.59 -21.63 -9.70
N THR A 3 3.97 -20.82 -8.73
CA THR A 3 4.33 -19.40 -8.91
C THR A 3 5.68 -19.15 -8.28
N ASP A 4 6.43 -18.18 -8.81
CA ASP A 4 7.75 -17.79 -8.31
C ASP A 4 7.64 -16.78 -7.16
N LEU A 5 6.54 -16.00 -7.10
CA LEU A 5 6.29 -14.96 -6.12
C LEU A 5 4.87 -15.06 -5.55
N VAL A 6 4.69 -14.63 -4.30
CA VAL A 6 3.38 -14.31 -3.72
C VAL A 6 3.21 -12.80 -3.75
N THR A 7 2.25 -12.34 -4.56
CA THR A 7 1.94 -10.91 -4.71
C THR A 7 0.60 -10.59 -4.06
N ILE A 8 0.60 -9.65 -3.13
CA ILE A 8 -0.58 -9.24 -2.36
C ILE A 8 -0.99 -7.83 -2.78
N HIS A 9 -2.27 -7.65 -3.08
CA HIS A 9 -2.88 -6.36 -3.35
C HIS A 9 -3.74 -6.00 -2.13
N ASP A 10 -3.30 -5.05 -1.31
CA ASP A 10 -3.95 -4.73 -0.04
C ASP A 10 -4.06 -3.22 0.17
N TYR A 11 -5.27 -2.69 0.01
CA TYR A 11 -5.58 -1.27 0.20
C TYR A 11 -6.15 -0.96 1.60
N GLU A 12 -5.97 -1.83 2.59
CA GLU A 12 -6.24 -1.49 3.99
C GLU A 12 -5.37 -0.29 4.41
N SER A 13 -5.97 0.65 5.14
CA SER A 13 -5.33 1.92 5.51
C SER A 13 -4.87 1.99 6.96
N ARG A 14 -5.26 1.00 7.78
CA ARG A 14 -4.97 0.95 9.21
C ARG A 14 -3.69 0.17 9.50
N GLU A 15 -2.74 0.83 10.15
CA GLU A 15 -1.43 0.28 10.47
C GLU A 15 -1.52 -0.99 11.32
N GLU A 16 -2.40 -1.01 12.32
CA GLU A 16 -2.55 -2.12 13.25
C GLU A 16 -3.05 -3.40 12.55
N VAL A 17 -3.94 -3.25 11.56
CA VAL A 17 -4.47 -4.37 10.78
C VAL A 17 -3.41 -4.92 9.85
N LEU A 18 -2.66 -4.04 9.18
CA LEU A 18 -1.56 -4.46 8.31
C LEU A 18 -0.43 -5.13 9.10
N LYS A 19 -0.10 -4.64 10.30
CA LYS A 19 0.87 -5.27 11.20
C LYS A 19 0.46 -6.69 11.58
N GLU A 20 -0.82 -6.91 11.91
CA GLU A 20 -1.34 -8.24 12.22
C GLU A 20 -1.29 -9.16 10.98
N ARG A 21 -1.79 -8.67 9.83
CA ARG A 21 -1.77 -9.43 8.57
C ARG A 21 -0.37 -9.84 8.15
N TYR A 22 0.64 -9.00 8.39
CA TYR A 22 2.01 -9.29 7.98
C TYR A 22 2.92 -9.71 9.14
N ALA A 23 2.36 -10.17 10.26
CA ALA A 23 3.12 -10.64 11.41
C ALA A 23 3.80 -12.00 11.17
N SER A 24 3.22 -12.87 10.33
CA SER A 24 3.77 -14.18 10.02
C SER A 24 3.38 -14.62 8.60
N VAL A 25 4.01 -15.69 8.10
CA VAL A 25 3.66 -16.28 6.80
C VAL A 25 2.21 -16.75 6.83
N GLU A 26 1.80 -17.39 7.92
CA GLU A 26 0.43 -17.89 8.08
C GLU A 26 -0.60 -16.76 8.01
N SER A 27 -0.45 -15.70 8.79
CA SER A 27 -1.39 -14.58 8.78
C SER A 27 -1.42 -13.83 7.43
N ALA A 28 -0.27 -13.72 6.75
CA ALA A 28 -0.19 -13.07 5.45
C ALA A 28 -0.90 -13.88 4.35
N LEU A 29 -0.85 -15.21 4.42
CA LEU A 29 -1.48 -16.09 3.44
C LEU A 29 -2.97 -16.32 3.70
N GLU A 30 -3.40 -16.24 4.96
CA GLU A 30 -4.81 -16.30 5.37
C GLU A 30 -5.53 -14.96 5.23
N ALA A 31 -4.78 -13.85 5.14
CA ALA A 31 -5.34 -12.54 4.86
C ALA A 31 -6.22 -12.56 3.61
N MET A 32 -7.34 -11.84 3.68
CA MET A 32 -8.28 -11.71 2.57
C MET A 32 -8.49 -10.24 2.20
N PRO A 33 -7.45 -9.55 1.67
CA PRO A 33 -7.61 -8.18 1.24
C PRO A 33 -8.69 -8.07 0.18
N SER A 34 -9.60 -7.10 0.35
CA SER A 34 -10.82 -6.96 -0.46
C SER A 34 -11.66 -8.25 -0.56
N ASN A 35 -11.65 -9.09 0.48
CA ASN A 35 -12.31 -10.40 0.54
C ASN A 35 -11.85 -11.40 -0.54
N LYS A 36 -10.62 -11.26 -1.04
CA LYS A 36 -10.02 -12.17 -2.04
C LYS A 36 -8.95 -13.03 -1.39
N ARG A 37 -8.90 -14.31 -1.76
CA ARG A 37 -7.83 -15.23 -1.33
C ARG A 37 -6.53 -14.89 -2.05
N ILE A 38 -5.40 -15.07 -1.35
CA ILE A 38 -4.07 -14.89 -1.93
C ILE A 38 -3.80 -15.91 -3.04
N PHE A 39 -4.23 -17.17 -2.87
CA PHE A 39 -4.09 -18.22 -3.88
C PHE A 39 -5.43 -18.67 -4.46
N VAL A 40 -5.39 -19.00 -5.76
CA VAL A 40 -6.49 -19.61 -6.51
C VAL A 40 -5.97 -20.82 -7.31
N GLY A 41 -6.87 -21.65 -7.86
CA GLY A 41 -6.48 -22.73 -8.79
C GLY A 41 -5.60 -23.83 -8.18
N GLY A 42 -5.61 -23.99 -6.85
CA GLY A 42 -4.81 -25.00 -6.14
C GLY A 42 -3.32 -24.69 -6.00
N ALA A 43 -2.89 -23.48 -6.38
CA ALA A 43 -1.56 -22.97 -6.03
C ALA A 43 -1.40 -22.90 -4.51
N LYS A 44 -0.17 -23.05 -4.03
CA LYS A 44 0.18 -23.06 -2.61
C LYS A 44 1.48 -22.31 -2.39
N TYR A 45 1.67 -21.88 -1.14
CA TYR A 45 2.95 -21.39 -0.69
C TYR A 45 3.94 -22.55 -0.54
N GLU A 46 5.10 -22.39 -1.16
CA GLU A 46 6.22 -23.33 -1.19
C GLU A 46 7.54 -22.65 -0.76
N GLY A 47 7.45 -21.49 -0.09
CA GLY A 47 8.62 -20.71 0.35
C GLY A 47 9.01 -19.57 -0.60
N GLN A 48 8.12 -19.17 -1.51
CA GLN A 48 8.35 -18.02 -2.39
C GLN A 48 8.44 -16.71 -1.60
N PRO A 49 9.12 -15.69 -2.12
CA PRO A 49 9.05 -14.36 -1.54
C PRO A 49 7.62 -13.80 -1.52
N ILE A 50 7.27 -13.15 -0.41
CA ILE A 50 5.99 -12.44 -0.24
C ILE A 50 6.21 -10.94 -0.47
N LEU A 51 5.48 -10.38 -1.43
CA LEU A 51 5.52 -8.97 -1.79
C LEU A 51 4.13 -8.35 -1.71
N VAL A 52 4.05 -7.12 -1.21
CA VAL A 52 2.85 -6.29 -1.33
C VAL A 52 2.96 -5.45 -2.60
N SER A 53 2.48 -5.99 -3.71
CA SER A 53 2.68 -5.44 -5.05
C SER A 53 1.76 -4.27 -5.39
N GLU A 54 0.65 -4.13 -4.67
CA GLU A 54 -0.24 -2.97 -4.77
C GLU A 54 -0.80 -2.63 -3.39
N PHE A 55 -0.58 -1.41 -2.94
CA PHE A 55 -1.12 -0.88 -1.69
C PHE A 55 -1.03 0.65 -1.69
N GLY A 56 -1.56 1.28 -0.65
CA GLY A 56 -1.64 2.73 -0.51
C GLY A 56 -3.07 3.19 -0.72
N GLY A 57 -3.36 3.82 -1.86
CA GLY A 57 -4.74 4.20 -2.16
C GLY A 57 -5.28 5.36 -1.31
N ILE A 58 -4.40 6.20 -0.75
CA ILE A 58 -4.80 7.34 0.09
C ILE A 58 -5.17 8.50 -0.82
N SER A 59 -6.47 8.74 -1.02
CA SER A 59 -6.94 9.93 -1.73
C SER A 59 -6.55 11.19 -0.98
N PHE A 60 -6.01 12.16 -1.70
CA PHE A 60 -5.76 13.49 -1.16
C PHE A 60 -5.98 14.54 -2.24
N LYS A 61 -7.08 15.28 -2.09
CA LYS A 61 -7.53 16.30 -3.05
C LYS A 61 -6.70 17.57 -2.89
N LYS A 62 -5.98 17.97 -3.96
CA LYS A 62 -5.16 19.18 -4.03
C LYS A 62 -5.67 20.23 -5.03
N SER A 63 -6.75 19.92 -5.73
CA SER A 63 -7.43 20.78 -6.70
C SER A 63 -8.94 20.60 -6.57
N GLU A 64 -9.74 21.37 -7.30
CA GLU A 64 -11.20 21.21 -7.32
C GLU A 64 -11.66 19.93 -8.05
N TRP A 65 -10.75 19.20 -8.69
CA TRP A 65 -11.04 17.97 -9.44
C TRP A 65 -11.55 16.88 -8.50
N GLU A 66 -12.73 16.33 -8.81
CA GLU A 66 -13.32 15.21 -8.06
C GLU A 66 -12.66 13.89 -8.42
N GLY A 67 -12.43 13.05 -7.41
CA GLY A 67 -11.79 11.75 -7.58
C GLY A 67 -11.91 10.89 -6.33
N TRP A 68 -11.42 9.64 -6.43
CA TRP A 68 -11.52 8.64 -5.38
C TRP A 68 -10.16 8.05 -5.00
N GLY A 69 -10.17 7.38 -3.84
CA GLY A 69 -9.13 6.49 -3.32
C GLY A 69 -9.77 5.54 -2.31
N TYR A 70 -8.99 4.60 -1.80
CA TYR A 70 -9.44 3.57 -0.86
C TYR A 70 -9.52 4.08 0.60
N SER A 71 -8.78 5.14 0.91
CA SER A 71 -8.92 5.97 2.11
C SER A 71 -8.78 7.45 1.73
N GLY A 72 -8.99 8.39 2.66
CA GLY A 72 -8.93 9.83 2.37
C GLY A 72 -8.20 10.63 3.42
N ALA A 73 -7.33 11.54 2.97
CA ALA A 73 -6.60 12.49 3.81
C ALA A 73 -7.23 13.88 3.75
N GLU A 74 -7.37 14.53 4.91
CA GLU A 74 -8.00 15.86 5.01
C GLU A 74 -7.02 17.02 4.76
N ASN A 75 -5.74 16.80 5.08
CA ASN A 75 -4.70 17.80 4.97
C ASN A 75 -3.33 17.13 4.79
N THR A 76 -2.28 17.94 4.62
CA THR A 76 -0.93 17.43 4.35
C THR A 76 -0.36 16.59 5.49
N GLU A 77 -0.64 16.95 6.75
CA GLU A 77 -0.18 16.20 7.91
C GLU A 77 -0.87 14.84 8.01
N ASP A 78 -2.19 14.82 7.83
CA ASP A 78 -2.97 13.58 7.78
C ASP A 78 -2.53 12.67 6.63
N PHE A 79 -2.24 13.23 5.45
CA PHE A 79 -1.68 12.47 4.32
C PHE A 79 -0.36 11.79 4.68
N LEU A 80 0.57 12.49 5.33
CA LEU A 80 1.86 11.94 5.75
C LEU A 80 1.68 10.86 6.84
N ASN A 81 0.77 11.08 7.80
CA ASN A 81 0.47 10.09 8.83
C ASN A 81 -0.11 8.81 8.23
N ARG A 82 -1.06 8.92 7.30
CA ARG A 82 -1.64 7.78 6.58
C ARG A 82 -0.63 7.07 5.70
N LEU A 83 0.23 7.83 5.01
CA LEU A 83 1.30 7.27 4.19
C LEU A 83 2.26 6.45 5.05
N LYS A 84 2.62 6.95 6.24
CA LYS A 84 3.42 6.23 7.22
C LYS A 84 2.71 4.97 7.73
N ALA A 85 1.43 5.08 8.07
CA ALA A 85 0.62 3.96 8.58
C ALA A 85 0.57 2.75 7.63
N VAL A 86 0.56 2.97 6.31
CA VAL A 86 0.57 1.87 5.32
C VAL A 86 1.97 1.36 4.99
N LEU A 87 3.02 2.17 5.17
CA LEU A 87 4.40 1.81 4.85
C LEU A 87 5.16 1.18 6.02
N ASP A 88 4.93 1.62 7.25
CA ASP A 88 5.56 1.05 8.47
C ASP A 88 5.41 -0.48 8.57
N PRO A 89 4.25 -1.09 8.28
CA PRO A 89 4.09 -2.55 8.29
C PRO A 89 4.99 -3.25 7.26
N MET A 90 5.32 -2.60 6.13
CA MET A 90 6.22 -3.17 5.13
C MET A 90 7.66 -3.30 5.65
N PHE A 91 8.10 -2.35 6.48
CA PHE A 91 9.46 -2.35 7.03
C PHE A 91 9.58 -3.20 8.30
N THR A 92 8.53 -3.26 9.10
CA THR A 92 8.53 -3.97 10.39
C THR A 92 8.14 -5.44 10.27
N SER A 93 7.49 -5.84 9.17
CA SER A 93 7.11 -7.23 8.94
C SER A 93 8.34 -8.14 8.83
N PRO A 94 8.34 -9.31 9.51
CA PRO A 94 9.39 -10.30 9.34
C PRO A 94 9.26 -11.15 8.06
N VAL A 95 8.17 -10.99 7.28
CA VAL A 95 7.85 -11.85 6.13
C VAL A 95 7.70 -11.12 4.80
N ILE A 96 7.45 -9.81 4.81
CA ILE A 96 7.43 -9.02 3.58
C ILE A 96 8.86 -8.78 3.11
N GLN A 97 9.13 -9.13 1.85
CA GLN A 97 10.47 -9.02 1.24
C GLN A 97 10.56 -7.92 0.18
N GLY A 98 9.45 -7.23 -0.11
CA GLY A 98 9.40 -6.11 -1.02
C GLY A 98 7.99 -5.56 -1.17
N PHE A 99 7.89 -4.36 -1.71
CA PHE A 99 6.61 -3.71 -1.97
C PHE A 99 6.64 -2.85 -3.24
N CYS A 100 5.46 -2.55 -3.78
CA CYS A 100 5.27 -1.58 -4.84
C CYS A 100 4.10 -0.65 -4.48
N TYR A 101 4.43 0.58 -4.06
CA TYR A 101 3.43 1.57 -3.67
C TYR A 101 2.66 2.05 -4.89
N THR A 102 1.33 1.98 -4.82
CA THR A 102 0.43 2.39 -5.89
C THR A 102 -0.32 3.66 -5.43
N GLN A 103 -0.04 4.84 -5.98
CA GLN A 103 0.73 5.13 -7.20
C GLN A 103 1.57 6.43 -7.14
N LEU A 104 2.42 6.62 -8.15
CA LEU A 104 3.33 7.78 -8.21
C LEU A 104 2.58 9.10 -8.45
N THR A 105 1.63 9.12 -9.38
CA THR A 105 0.84 10.30 -9.78
C THR A 105 -0.65 9.98 -9.71
N ASP A 106 -1.48 10.99 -9.52
CA ASP A 106 -2.91 10.86 -9.79
C ASP A 106 -3.15 10.48 -11.26
N VAL A 107 -4.14 9.63 -11.51
CA VAL A 107 -4.52 9.15 -12.85
C VAL A 107 -6.02 9.28 -13.00
N GLU A 108 -6.45 10.16 -13.90
CA GLU A 108 -7.87 10.44 -14.17
C GLU A 108 -8.68 10.71 -12.89
N GLN A 109 -9.52 9.78 -12.47
CA GLN A 109 -10.36 9.89 -11.27
C GLN A 109 -9.68 9.34 -10.02
N GLU A 110 -8.56 8.62 -10.14
CA GLU A 110 -7.78 8.13 -9.01
C GLU A 110 -6.83 9.21 -8.50
N ILE A 111 -7.21 9.82 -7.38
CA ILE A 111 -6.47 10.93 -6.76
C ILE A 111 -5.63 10.47 -5.57
N ASN A 112 -5.07 9.27 -5.65
CA ASN A 112 -4.32 8.60 -4.60
C ASN A 112 -2.80 8.55 -4.87
N GLY A 113 -2.30 9.36 -5.81
CA GLY A 113 -0.88 9.46 -6.12
C GLY A 113 -0.09 10.23 -5.06
N LEU A 114 1.21 9.94 -4.94
CA LEU A 114 2.15 10.77 -4.17
C LEU A 114 2.31 12.18 -4.77
N LEU A 115 2.09 12.28 -6.08
CA LEU A 115 2.07 13.50 -6.86
C LEU A 115 0.66 13.73 -7.43
N THR A 116 0.33 14.98 -7.72
CA THR A 116 -0.86 15.33 -8.50
C THR A 116 -0.73 14.85 -9.96
N TYR A 117 -1.80 15.00 -10.73
CA TYR A 117 -1.83 14.71 -12.17
C TYR A 117 -0.69 15.42 -12.93
N ASP A 118 -0.44 16.70 -12.60
CA ASP A 118 0.65 17.52 -13.17
C ASP A 118 2.01 17.30 -12.47
N ARG A 119 2.18 16.15 -11.79
CA ARG A 119 3.41 15.72 -11.12
C ARG A 119 3.89 16.68 -10.02
N GLN A 120 2.98 17.43 -9.40
CA GLN A 120 3.31 18.28 -8.25
C GLN A 120 3.24 17.46 -6.96
N PRO A 121 4.25 17.49 -6.07
CA PRO A 121 4.19 16.74 -4.81
C PRO A 121 3.00 17.13 -3.94
N LYS A 122 2.28 16.14 -3.39
CA LYS A 122 1.15 16.41 -2.49
C LYS A 122 1.56 16.82 -1.08
N ALA A 123 2.78 16.52 -0.69
CA ALA A 123 3.42 16.95 0.54
C ALA A 123 4.89 17.32 0.23
N PRO A 124 5.63 17.96 1.15
CA PRO A 124 7.06 18.21 0.97
C PRO A 124 7.79 16.92 0.56
N VAL A 125 8.44 16.94 -0.60
CA VAL A 125 9.01 15.73 -1.23
C VAL A 125 10.01 15.00 -0.33
N GLU A 126 10.76 15.74 0.50
CA GLU A 126 11.69 15.14 1.46
C GLU A 126 10.99 14.34 2.56
N GLN A 127 9.77 14.74 2.97
CA GLN A 127 8.99 13.97 3.95
C GLN A 127 8.43 12.69 3.32
N ILE A 128 7.91 12.77 2.10
CA ILE A 128 7.47 11.59 1.33
C ILE A 128 8.64 10.62 1.16
N ARG A 129 9.80 11.13 0.74
CA ARG A 129 11.02 10.34 0.55
C ARG A 129 11.46 9.63 1.82
N ARG A 130 11.47 10.31 2.97
CA ARG A 130 11.82 9.68 4.26
C ARG A 130 10.91 8.51 4.57
N ILE A 131 9.59 8.70 4.45
CA ILE A 131 8.61 7.64 4.71
C ILE A 131 8.78 6.47 3.73
N ILE A 132 8.96 6.74 2.44
CA ILE A 132 9.21 5.70 1.42
C ILE A 132 10.51 4.93 1.66
N LYS A 133 11.51 5.54 2.30
CA LYS A 133 12.78 4.91 2.68
C LYS A 133 12.75 4.21 4.05
N GLY A 134 11.66 4.37 4.82
CA GLY A 134 11.57 3.87 6.20
C GLY A 134 12.48 4.62 7.18
N GLU A 135 12.74 5.91 6.93
CA GLU A 135 13.57 6.80 7.77
C GLU A 135 12.77 7.54 8.86
#